data_AF-A0A963GQ64-F1
#
_entry.id   AF-A0A963GQ64-F1
#
_cell.length_a   1.000
_cell.length_b   1.000
_cell.length_c   1.000
_cell.angle_alpha   90.00
_cell.angle_beta   90.00
_cell.angle_gamma   90.00
#
_symmetry.space_group_name_H-M   'P 1'
#
loop_
_entity.id
_entity.type
_entity.pdbx_description
1 polymer ?
#
loop_
_entity_poly.entity_id
_entity_poly.type
_entity_poly.pdbx_seq_one_letter_code
_entity_poly.pdbx_strand_id
1 'polypeptide(L)' 'REGMGICGVFPKDVAATKVEQVVSYARQHQHPLACVMEES' A
#
# COMPACT_ATOMS: atom_id res chain seq x y z
N ARG A 1 -11.45 -15.75 2.20
CA ARG A 1 -11.18 -14.43 1.55
C ARG A 1 -10.52 -13.57 2.60
N GLU A 2 -9.19 -13.50 2.60
CA GLU A 2 -8.36 -13.07 3.73
C GLU A 2 -8.30 -11.55 3.95
N GLY A 3 -9.30 -10.78 3.47
CA GLY A 3 -9.32 -9.33 3.64
C GLY A 3 -8.17 -8.57 2.97
N MET A 4 -7.31 -9.25 2.19
CA MET A 4 -6.14 -8.70 1.52
C MET A 4 -6.07 -9.10 0.04
N GLY A 5 -5.36 -8.30 -0.75
CA GLY A 5 -5.13 -8.53 -2.17
C GLY A 5 -3.86 -7.83 -2.65
N ILE A 6 -3.17 -8.45 -3.62
CA ILE A 6 -1.95 -7.91 -4.23
C ILE A 6 -2.34 -6.83 -5.23
N CYS A 7 -1.84 -5.62 -5.05
CA CYS A 7 -2.05 -4.51 -5.99
C CYS A 7 -1.03 -4.50 -7.15
N GLY A 8 0.15 -5.10 -6.95
CA GLY A 8 1.20 -5.25 -7.95
C GLY A 8 2.55 -5.63 -7.32
N VAL A 9 3.51 -6.00 -8.18
CA VAL A 9 4.90 -6.30 -7.80
C VAL A 9 5.80 -5.23 -8.40
N PHE A 10 6.66 -4.63 -7.58
CA PHE A 10 7.51 -3.51 -7.96
C PHE A 10 8.91 -3.64 -7.36
N PRO A 11 9.92 -2.97 -7.93
CA PRO A 11 11.19 -2.72 -7.24
C PRO A 11 10.97 -2.05 -5.88
N LYS A 12 11.88 -2.29 -4.93
CA LYS A 12 11.72 -1.88 -3.52
C LYS A 12 11.46 -0.39 -3.33
N ASP A 13 12.18 0.46 -4.04
CA ASP A 13 12.05 1.92 -4.03
C ASP A 13 10.68 2.38 -4.55
N VAL A 14 10.20 1.77 -5.64
CA VAL A 14 8.89 2.04 -6.22
C VAL A 14 7.77 1.56 -5.29
N ALA A 15 7.91 0.36 -4.70
CA ALA A 15 6.96 -0.18 -3.74
C ALA A 15 6.83 0.73 -2.50
N ALA A 16 7.95 1.16 -1.93
CA ALA A 16 7.98 2.07 -0.78
C ALA A 16 7.26 3.39 -1.07
N THR A 17 7.54 4.00 -2.22
CA THR A 17 6.90 5.25 -2.64
C THR A 17 5.39 5.09 -2.82
N LYS A 18 4.95 3.97 -3.43
CA LYS A 18 3.53 3.69 -3.64
C LYS A 18 2.78 3.47 -2.33
N VAL A 19 3.36 2.73 -1.39
CA VAL A 19 2.77 2.52 -0.06
C VAL A 19 2.55 3.85 0.65
N GLU A 20 3.56 4.72 0.68
CA GLU A 20 3.46 6.04 1.32
C GLU A 20 2.35 6.90 0.69
N GLN A 21 2.27 6.93 -0.64
CA GLN A 21 1.23 7.68 -1.37
C GLN A 21 -0.17 7.20 -1.01
N VAL A 22 -0.41 5.88 -1.03
CA VAL A 22 -1.73 5.28 -0.72
C VAL A 22 -2.13 5.55 0.72
N VAL A 23 -1.22 5.33 1.67
CA VAL A 23 -1.48 5.55 3.10
C VAL A 23 -1.75 7.02 3.38
N SER A 24 -0.97 7.93 2.81
CA SER A 24 -1.17 9.38 2.96
C SER A 24 -2.53 9.81 2.42
N TYR A 25 -2.89 9.35 1.21
CA TYR A 25 -4.17 9.66 0.59
C TYR A 25 -5.36 9.17 1.43
N ALA A 26 -5.31 7.93 1.92
CA ALA A 26 -6.35 7.36 2.77
C ALA A 26 -6.51 8.14 4.09
N ARG A 27 -5.41 8.51 4.73
CA ARG A 27 -5.43 9.30 5.97
C ARG A 27 -6.01 10.70 5.75
N GLN A 28 -5.65 11.36 4.65
CA GLN A 28 -6.20 12.67 4.28
C GLN A 28 -7.73 12.64 4.13
N HIS A 29 -8.27 11.50 3.67
CA HIS A 29 -9.70 11.28 3.48
C HIS A 29 -10.36 10.52 4.66
N GLN A 30 -9.67 10.43 5.80
CA GLN A 30 -10.19 9.81 7.02
C GLN A 30 -10.63 8.34 6.84
N HIS A 31 -9.93 7.60 5.98
CA HIS A 31 -10.17 6.17 5.75
C HIS A 31 -9.14 5.29 6.46
N PRO A 32 -9.55 4.17 7.09
CA PRO A 32 -8.65 3.28 7.84
C PRO A 32 -7.86 2.31 6.96
N LEU A 33 -7.64 2.64 5.68
CA LEU A 33 -7.00 1.73 4.73
C LEU A 33 -5.55 1.45 5.15
N ALA A 34 -5.19 0.17 5.15
CA ALA A 34 -3.82 -0.29 5.30
C ALA A 34 -3.25 -0.70 3.93
N CYS A 35 -2.03 -0.25 3.64
CA CYS A 35 -1.25 -0.66 2.48
C CYS A 35 0.16 -0.99 2.97
N VAL A 36 0.69 -2.13 2.55
CA VAL A 36 2.00 -2.65 2.95
C VAL A 36 2.73 -3.20 1.74
N MET A 37 4.05 -3.36 1.85
CA MET A 37 4.88 -4.08 0.89
C MET A 37 5.52 -5.28 1.58
N GLU A 38 5.67 -6.37 0.84
CA GLU A 38 6.31 -7.62 1.29
C GLU A 38 7.37 -8.01 0.26
N GLU A 39 8.44 -8.65 0.72
CA GLU A 39 9.43 -9.26 -0.17
C GLU A 39 8.80 -10.49 -0.84
N SER A 40 8.98 -10.63 -2.16
CA SER A 40 8.53 -11.80 -2.93
C SER A 40 9.62 -12.84 -3.09
#